data_AF-A0A0K8V022-F1
#
_entry.id   AF-A0A0K8V022-F1
#
_cell.length_a   1.000
_cell.length_b   1.000
_cell.length_c   1.000
_cell.angle_alpha   90.00
_cell.angle_beta   90.00
_cell.angle_gamma   90.00
#
_symmetry.space_group_name_H-M   'P 1'
#
loop_
_entity.id
_entity.type
_entity.pdbx_description
1 polymer ?
#
loop_
_entity_poly.entity_id
_entity_poly.type
_entity_poly.pdbx_seq_one_letter_code
_entity_poly.pdbx_strand_id
1 'polypeptide(L)'
;CANDWCFWTLLTQIPSYIKSVLGKDIKSNALISALPYLSMFTLSIILCPLASWLEKSKRLKATVSRKVFNTIGLWISATMLVSLGFLRKDQGDVAIALLTATVAISTTSHFGYSVNHLDLAPNLAGTLLGIANCGANMMGVIAPLLVGYVVTDTTNIHQWRIIFFIGGGFAFIGNFFFLIFGTTKVQWWNERPRIVSEAEQLEQLVVSLDKTITTSNTIKEPAGDVEKFDVEQSTV
;
A
#
# COMPACT_ATOMS: atom_id res chain seq x y z
N CYS A 1 2.21 7.57 -6.73
CA CYS A 1 2.64 8.68 -7.60
C CYS A 1 1.84 9.97 -7.38
N ALA A 2 0.55 10.04 -7.73
CA ALA A 2 -0.24 11.28 -7.58
C ALA A 2 -0.43 11.70 -6.12
N ASN A 3 -0.72 10.73 -5.23
CA ASN A 3 -0.79 10.99 -3.79
C ASN A 3 0.57 11.45 -3.24
N ASP A 4 1.65 10.73 -3.59
CA ASP A 4 3.00 11.06 -3.10
C ASP A 4 3.45 12.44 -3.57
N TRP A 5 3.16 12.82 -4.81
CA TRP A 5 3.39 14.17 -5.31
C TRP A 5 2.76 15.23 -4.41
N CYS A 6 1.47 15.06 -4.10
CA CYS A 6 0.73 16.00 -3.28
C CYS A 6 1.27 16.02 -1.84
N PHE A 7 1.55 14.85 -1.27
CA PHE A 7 2.09 14.71 0.08
C PHE A 7 3.46 15.36 0.23
N TRP A 8 4.41 15.03 -0.65
CA TRP A 8 5.76 15.60 -0.62
C TRP A 8 5.78 17.10 -0.93
N THR A 9 4.94 17.56 -1.86
CA THR A 9 4.79 18.99 -2.14
C THR A 9 4.27 19.73 -0.92
N LEU A 10 3.23 19.21 -0.26
CA LEU A 10 2.71 19.82 0.97
C LEU A 10 3.76 19.78 2.08
N LEU A 11 4.42 18.65 2.31
CA LEU A 11 5.44 18.48 3.34
C LEU A 11 6.59 19.49 3.21
N THR A 12 7.12 19.65 2.00
CA THR A 12 8.26 20.53 1.71
C THR A 12 7.87 22.00 1.69
N GLN A 13 6.62 22.32 1.32
CA GLN A 13 6.15 23.69 1.19
C GLN A 13 5.39 24.21 2.40
N ILE A 14 4.98 23.36 3.35
CA ILE A 14 4.35 23.77 4.62
C ILE A 14 5.19 24.84 5.34
N PRO A 15 6.51 24.65 5.57
CA PRO A 15 7.31 25.63 6.28
C PRO A 15 7.43 26.94 5.49
N SER A 16 7.71 26.85 4.19
CA SER A 16 7.80 28.01 3.29
C SER A 16 6.50 28.79 3.21
N TYR A 17 5.35 28.10 3.18
CA TYR A 17 4.03 28.71 3.15
C TYR A 17 3.69 29.43 4.46
N ILE A 18 3.94 28.79 5.61
CA ILE A 18 3.72 29.40 6.94
C ILE A 18 4.62 30.63 7.12
N LYS A 19 5.87 30.57 6.68
CA LYS A 19 6.82 31.69 6.80
C LYS A 19 6.53 32.82 5.81
N SER A 20 6.39 32.52 4.52
CA SER A 20 6.30 33.53 3.46
C SER A 20 4.89 34.10 3.27
N VAL A 21 3.84 33.31 3.52
CA VAL A 21 2.44 33.76 3.32
C VAL A 21 1.83 34.28 4.61
N LEU A 22 2.13 33.64 5.75
CA LEU A 22 1.58 34.02 7.05
C LEU A 22 2.45 34.99 7.84
N GLY A 23 3.74 35.11 7.52
CA GLY A 23 4.69 35.91 8.30
C GLY A 23 4.88 35.40 9.74
N LYS A 24 4.39 34.21 10.08
CA LYS A 24 4.52 33.61 11.40
C LYS A 24 5.89 32.92 11.49
N ASP A 25 6.68 33.30 12.48
CA ASP A 25 8.00 32.71 12.71
C ASP A 25 7.85 31.23 13.11
N ILE A 26 8.45 30.34 12.30
CA ILE A 26 8.34 28.87 12.49
C ILE A 26 8.88 28.45 13.86
N LYS A 27 9.91 29.15 14.37
CA LYS A 27 10.54 28.83 15.65
C LYS A 27 9.60 29.05 16.85
N SER A 28 8.68 30.01 16.75
CA SER A 28 7.69 30.25 17.82
C SER A 28 6.44 29.37 17.69
N ASN A 29 6.24 28.73 16.53
CA ASN A 29 5.02 28.01 16.18
C ASN A 29 5.28 26.53 15.85
N ALA A 30 6.17 25.89 16.60
CA ALA A 30 6.42 24.45 16.51
C ALA A 30 5.13 23.62 16.60
N LEU A 31 4.16 24.07 17.42
CA LEU A 31 2.83 23.46 17.51
C LEU A 31 2.06 23.49 16.18
N ILE A 32 2.16 24.58 15.42
CA ILE A 32 1.51 24.71 14.10
C ILE A 32 2.13 23.75 13.09
N SER A 33 3.45 23.55 13.17
CA SER A 33 4.15 22.59 12.29
C SER A 33 3.86 21.13 12.66
N ALA A 34 3.50 20.85 13.93
CA ALA A 34 3.11 19.53 14.39
C ALA A 34 1.65 19.16 14.05
N LEU A 35 0.76 20.14 13.84
CA LEU A 35 -0.67 19.93 13.56
C LEU A 35 -0.94 18.99 12.37
N PRO A 36 -0.29 19.14 11.19
CA PRO A 36 -0.50 18.25 10.06
C PRO A 36 -0.18 16.79 10.40
N TYR A 37 0.95 16.55 11.07
CA TYR A 37 1.37 15.19 11.45
C TYR A 37 0.45 14.59 12.50
N LEU A 38 0.04 15.38 13.49
CA LEU A 38 -0.90 14.93 14.52
C LEU A 38 -2.26 14.58 13.89
N SER A 39 -2.77 15.42 13.00
CA SER A 39 -4.04 15.18 12.30
C SER A 39 -3.99 13.92 11.41
N MET A 40 -2.87 13.69 10.73
CA MET A 40 -2.60 12.47 9.97
C MET A 40 -2.62 11.24 10.89
N PHE A 41 -1.99 11.33 12.06
CA PHE A 41 -1.99 10.25 13.04
C PHE A 41 -3.41 9.95 13.57
N THR A 42 -4.16 10.98 13.98
CA THR A 42 -5.52 10.83 14.49
C THR A 42 -6.46 10.22 13.44
N LEU A 43 -6.43 10.70 12.19
CA LEU A 43 -7.25 10.10 11.12
C LEU A 43 -6.81 8.67 10.82
N SER A 44 -5.52 8.36 10.86
CA SER A 44 -5.04 6.98 10.65
C SER A 44 -5.62 6.01 11.69
N ILE A 45 -5.70 6.42 12.95
CA ILE A 45 -6.30 5.61 14.03
C ILE A 45 -7.79 5.37 13.77
N ILE A 46 -8.52 6.35 13.23
CA ILE A 46 -9.96 6.22 12.95
C ILE A 46 -10.20 5.38 11.69
N LEU A 47 -9.39 5.57 10.66
CA LEU A 47 -9.55 4.92 9.35
C LEU A 47 -9.16 3.44 9.38
N CYS A 48 -8.20 3.04 10.23
CA CYS A 48 -7.74 1.67 10.34
C CYS A 48 -8.85 0.66 10.75
N PRO A 49 -9.61 0.86 11.85
CA PRO A 49 -10.73 0.00 12.20
C PRO A 49 -11.88 0.12 11.19
N LEU A 50 -12.12 1.30 10.60
CA LEU A 50 -13.14 1.49 9.58
C LEU A 50 -12.85 0.68 8.31
N ALA A 51 -11.60 0.69 7.83
CA ALA A 51 -11.15 -0.11 6.69
C ALA A 51 -11.29 -1.61 7.00
N SER A 52 -10.85 -2.02 8.18
CA SER A 52 -10.96 -3.42 8.64
C SER A 52 -12.42 -3.89 8.74
N TRP A 53 -13.32 -3.03 9.24
CA TRP A 53 -14.75 -3.33 9.31
C TRP A 53 -15.38 -3.42 7.92
N LEU A 54 -15.02 -2.51 7.01
CA LEU A 54 -15.55 -2.50 5.65
C LEU A 54 -15.14 -3.76 4.88
N GLU A 55 -13.91 -4.24 5.07
CA GLU A 55 -13.43 -5.51 4.53
C GLU A 55 -14.16 -6.72 5.13
N LYS A 56 -14.31 -6.77 6.46
CA LYS A 56 -15.01 -7.87 7.15
C LYS A 56 -16.49 -7.95 6.81
N SER A 57 -17.12 -6.82 6.51
CA SER A 57 -18.55 -6.76 6.20
C SER A 57 -18.92 -7.57 4.95
N LYS A 58 -17.99 -7.80 4.02
CA LYS A 58 -18.18 -8.45 2.69
C LYS A 58 -19.37 -7.91 1.87
N ARG A 59 -20.00 -6.81 2.28
CA ARG A 59 -21.17 -6.22 1.59
C ARG A 59 -20.78 -5.48 0.32
N LEU A 60 -19.53 -5.04 0.22
CA LEU A 60 -18.97 -4.36 -0.95
C LEU A 60 -17.83 -5.20 -1.54
N LYS A 61 -17.75 -5.23 -2.88
CA LYS A 61 -16.56 -5.77 -3.57
C LYS A 61 -15.34 -4.98 -3.10
N ALA A 62 -14.25 -5.67 -2.77
CA ALA A 62 -12.99 -5.05 -2.35
C ALA A 62 -12.58 -3.92 -3.32
N THR A 63 -12.77 -4.13 -4.63
CA THR A 63 -12.49 -3.11 -5.67
C THR A 63 -13.24 -1.81 -5.45
N VAL A 64 -14.53 -1.87 -5.09
CA VAL A 64 -15.36 -0.68 -4.88
C VAL A 64 -14.94 0.01 -3.60
N SER A 65 -14.68 -0.74 -2.53
CA SER A 65 -14.16 -0.20 -1.26
C SER A 65 -12.84 0.56 -1.47
N ARG A 66 -11.86 -0.04 -2.14
CA ARG A 66 -10.56 0.61 -2.46
C ARG A 66 -10.73 1.84 -3.33
N LYS A 67 -11.60 1.79 -4.35
CA LYS A 67 -11.91 2.95 -5.21
C LYS A 67 -12.52 4.10 -4.41
N VAL A 68 -13.42 3.82 -3.49
CA VAL A 68 -14.05 4.84 -2.63
C VAL A 68 -13.00 5.51 -1.73
N PHE A 69 -12.17 4.74 -1.02
CA PHE A 69 -11.11 5.31 -0.19
C PHE A 69 -10.13 6.17 -0.99
N ASN A 70 -9.74 5.71 -2.19
CA ASN A 70 -8.82 6.46 -3.03
C ASN A 70 -9.46 7.75 -3.57
N THR A 71 -10.73 7.69 -3.98
CA THR A 71 -11.49 8.86 -4.47
C THR A 71 -11.68 9.89 -3.39
N ILE A 72 -12.08 9.47 -2.18
CA ILE A 72 -12.21 10.36 -1.02
C ILE A 72 -10.85 11.00 -0.71
N GLY A 73 -9.79 10.20 -0.66
CA GLY A 73 -8.45 10.69 -0.32
C GLY A 73 -7.87 11.66 -1.36
N LEU A 74 -8.07 11.42 -2.67
CA LEU A 74 -7.46 12.21 -3.75
C LEU A 74 -8.34 13.36 -4.25
N TRP A 75 -9.64 13.16 -4.46
CA TRP A 75 -10.49 14.23 -4.97
C TRP A 75 -10.81 15.27 -3.90
N ILE A 76 -11.10 14.85 -2.66
CA ILE A 76 -11.36 15.81 -1.58
C ILE A 76 -10.09 16.60 -1.30
N SER A 77 -8.93 15.95 -1.18
CA SER A 77 -7.66 16.68 -1.01
C SER A 77 -7.35 17.61 -2.19
N ALA A 78 -7.62 17.21 -3.44
CA ALA A 78 -7.47 18.09 -4.60
C ALA A 78 -8.38 19.32 -4.54
N THR A 79 -9.66 19.15 -4.19
CA THR A 79 -10.59 20.28 -4.05
C THR A 79 -10.21 21.22 -2.91
N MET A 80 -9.72 20.68 -1.78
CA MET A 80 -9.23 21.49 -0.67
C MET A 80 -7.94 22.23 -1.02
N LEU A 81 -7.04 21.60 -1.79
CA LEU A 81 -5.82 22.23 -2.29
C LEU A 81 -6.12 23.37 -3.26
N VAL A 82 -7.08 23.19 -4.17
CA VAL A 82 -7.53 24.26 -5.08
C VAL A 82 -8.17 25.39 -4.27
N SER A 83 -9.00 25.07 -3.27
CA SER A 83 -9.60 26.04 -2.36
C SER A 83 -8.55 26.85 -1.58
N LEU A 84 -7.44 26.21 -1.19
CA LEU A 84 -6.30 26.86 -0.57
C LEU A 84 -5.68 27.93 -1.47
N GLY A 85 -5.65 27.70 -2.79
CA GLY A 85 -5.16 28.69 -3.76
C GLY A 85 -6.02 29.96 -3.85
N PHE A 86 -7.29 29.91 -3.44
CA PHE A 86 -8.20 31.07 -3.46
C PHE A 86 -8.17 31.91 -2.18
N LEU A 87 -7.58 31.41 -1.11
CA LEU A 87 -7.48 32.13 0.17
C LEU A 87 -6.57 33.36 0.07
N ARG A 88 -6.99 34.44 0.74
CA ARG A 88 -6.25 35.72 0.82
C ARG A 88 -5.33 35.70 2.05
N LYS A 89 -4.25 36.51 2.02
CA LYS A 89 -3.27 36.67 3.13
C LYS A 89 -3.91 36.99 4.49
N ASP A 90 -5.08 37.60 4.50
CA ASP A 90 -5.81 38.02 5.71
C ASP A 90 -6.42 36.84 6.51
N GLN A 91 -6.53 35.64 5.92
CA GLN A 91 -7.15 34.47 6.56
C GLN A 91 -6.13 33.36 6.86
N GLY A 92 -5.06 33.72 7.55
CA GLY A 92 -3.93 32.81 7.76
C GLY A 92 -4.27 31.55 8.56
N ASP A 93 -5.09 31.67 9.60
CA ASP A 93 -5.46 30.53 10.45
C ASP A 93 -6.37 29.53 9.72
N VAL A 94 -7.26 30.04 8.84
CA VAL A 94 -8.11 29.19 7.97
C VAL A 94 -7.26 28.42 6.96
N ALA A 95 -6.21 29.05 6.40
CA ALA A 95 -5.30 28.39 5.48
C ALA A 95 -4.53 27.24 6.14
N ILE A 96 -4.08 27.42 7.39
CA ILE A 96 -3.43 26.35 8.18
C ILE A 96 -4.41 25.20 8.43
N ALA A 97 -5.63 25.50 8.87
CA ALA A 97 -6.64 24.49 9.15
C ALA A 97 -6.98 23.67 7.89
N LEU A 98 -7.15 24.35 6.75
CA LEU A 98 -7.47 23.71 5.47
C LEU A 98 -6.32 22.85 4.96
N LEU A 99 -5.09 23.32 5.09
CA LEU A 99 -3.89 22.58 4.72
C LEU A 99 -3.72 21.33 5.61
N THR A 100 -3.92 21.48 6.93
CA THR A 100 -3.89 20.37 7.89
C THR A 100 -4.92 19.31 7.53
N ALA A 101 -6.16 19.72 7.26
CA ALA A 101 -7.23 18.82 6.85
C ALA A 101 -6.94 18.14 5.51
N THR A 102 -6.33 18.87 4.55
CA THR A 102 -5.93 18.31 3.24
C THR A 102 -4.92 17.17 3.42
N VAL A 103 -3.89 17.39 4.25
CA VAL A 103 -2.87 16.36 4.56
C VAL A 103 -3.53 15.16 5.24
N ALA A 104 -4.38 15.39 6.23
CA ALA A 104 -5.05 14.33 6.96
C ALA A 104 -5.94 13.48 6.03
N ILE A 105 -6.73 14.11 5.16
CA ILE A 105 -7.61 13.42 4.22
C ILE A 105 -6.80 12.65 3.17
N SER A 106 -5.67 13.20 2.71
CA SER A 106 -4.79 12.51 1.75
C SER A 106 -4.30 11.16 2.26
N THR A 107 -4.13 11.00 3.58
CA THR A 107 -3.74 9.73 4.22
C THR A 107 -4.77 8.61 3.98
N THR A 108 -6.04 8.95 3.78
CA THR A 108 -7.10 7.98 3.44
C THR A 108 -6.78 7.21 2.17
N SER A 109 -6.14 7.86 1.19
CA SER A 109 -5.76 7.21 -0.07
C SER A 109 -4.73 6.10 0.14
N HIS A 110 -3.87 6.22 1.15
CA HIS A 110 -2.85 5.22 1.50
C HIS A 110 -3.46 3.87 1.86
N PHE A 111 -4.57 3.86 2.60
CA PHE A 111 -5.33 2.66 2.92
C PHE A 111 -6.05 2.04 1.70
N GLY A 112 -6.22 2.81 0.62
CA GLY A 112 -6.77 2.34 -0.64
C GLY A 112 -5.73 1.68 -1.53
N TYR A 113 -4.63 2.38 -1.87
CA TYR A 113 -3.66 1.87 -2.85
C TYR A 113 -2.63 0.90 -2.26
N SER A 114 -2.22 1.08 -1.00
CA SER A 114 -1.17 0.21 -0.41
C SER A 114 -1.64 -1.23 -0.31
N VAL A 115 -2.91 -1.45 0.03
CA VAL A 115 -3.51 -2.79 0.11
C VAL A 115 -3.83 -3.34 -1.29
N ASN A 116 -4.04 -2.47 -2.28
CA ASN A 116 -4.32 -2.88 -3.65
C ASN A 116 -3.18 -3.72 -4.25
N HIS A 117 -1.91 -3.46 -3.91
CA HIS A 117 -0.79 -4.28 -4.39
C HIS A 117 -0.84 -5.73 -3.87
N LEU A 118 -1.27 -5.90 -2.61
CA LEU A 118 -1.46 -7.21 -1.99
C LEU A 118 -2.69 -7.92 -2.61
N ASP A 119 -3.74 -7.17 -2.91
CA ASP A 119 -4.96 -7.69 -3.53
C ASP A 119 -4.73 -8.14 -5.00
N LEU A 120 -3.89 -7.44 -5.78
CA LEU A 120 -3.60 -7.79 -7.18
C LEU A 120 -2.68 -9.00 -7.33
N ALA A 121 -1.61 -9.06 -6.54
CA ALA A 121 -0.56 -10.04 -6.72
C ALA A 121 0.12 -10.38 -5.38
N PRO A 122 -0.52 -11.18 -4.50
CA PRO A 122 0.01 -11.49 -3.18
C PRO A 122 1.40 -12.14 -3.23
N ASN A 123 1.67 -12.97 -4.24
CA ASN A 123 2.97 -13.59 -4.38
C ASN A 123 4.03 -12.56 -4.76
N LEU A 124 3.74 -11.63 -5.68
CA LEU A 124 4.65 -10.62 -6.23
C LEU A 124 4.55 -9.24 -5.54
N ALA A 125 3.82 -9.15 -4.42
CA ALA A 125 3.45 -7.88 -3.80
C ALA A 125 4.66 -7.01 -3.42
N GLY A 126 5.71 -7.62 -2.86
CA GLY A 126 6.94 -6.89 -2.50
C GLY A 126 7.64 -6.28 -3.70
N THR A 127 7.69 -6.99 -4.83
CA THR A 127 8.30 -6.50 -6.07
C THR A 127 7.45 -5.40 -6.71
N LEU A 128 6.13 -5.58 -6.78
CA LEU A 128 5.21 -4.55 -7.29
C LEU A 128 5.26 -3.28 -6.43
N LEU A 129 5.27 -3.44 -5.11
CA LEU A 129 5.37 -2.32 -4.18
C LEU A 129 6.71 -1.60 -4.34
N GLY A 130 7.82 -2.33 -4.52
CA GLY A 130 9.13 -1.75 -4.80
C GLY A 130 9.14 -0.88 -6.06
N ILE A 131 8.64 -1.42 -7.18
CA ILE A 131 8.55 -0.67 -8.46
C ILE A 131 7.66 0.57 -8.31
N ALA A 132 6.50 0.43 -7.65
CA ALA A 132 5.59 1.55 -7.40
C ALA A 132 6.23 2.61 -6.51
N ASN A 133 7.02 2.20 -5.52
CA ASN A 133 7.73 3.09 -4.61
C ASN A 133 8.90 3.81 -5.31
N CYS A 134 9.61 3.16 -6.24
CA CYS A 134 10.58 3.84 -7.10
C CYS A 134 9.93 4.97 -7.90
N GLY A 135 8.77 4.71 -8.53
CA GLY A 135 8.00 5.73 -9.24
C GLY A 135 7.51 6.85 -8.31
N ALA A 136 7.09 6.51 -7.09
CA ALA A 136 6.69 7.48 -6.07
C ALA A 136 7.86 8.40 -5.65
N ASN A 137 9.05 7.84 -5.38
CA ASN A 137 10.22 8.63 -5.02
C ASN A 137 10.70 9.54 -6.16
N MET A 138 10.66 9.06 -7.40
CA MET A 138 10.99 9.90 -8.55
C MET A 138 10.05 11.11 -8.63
N MET A 139 8.75 10.91 -8.41
CA MET A 139 7.78 12.01 -8.33
C MET A 139 8.02 12.91 -7.10
N GLY A 140 8.46 12.34 -5.98
CA GLY A 140 8.85 13.09 -4.77
C GLY A 140 10.06 14.01 -4.99
N VAL A 141 10.96 13.69 -5.93
CA VAL A 141 12.07 14.56 -6.33
C VAL A 141 11.63 15.61 -7.35
N ILE A 142 10.80 15.22 -8.33
CA ILE A 142 10.31 16.15 -9.36
C ILE A 142 9.39 17.21 -8.75
N ALA A 143 8.59 16.88 -7.75
CA ALA A 143 7.67 17.79 -7.05
C ALA A 143 8.33 19.09 -6.57
N PRO A 144 9.31 19.07 -5.65
CA PRO A 144 9.96 20.29 -5.18
C PRO A 144 10.77 21.00 -6.27
N LEU A 145 11.32 20.29 -7.27
CA LEU A 145 12.00 20.91 -8.40
C LEU A 145 11.05 21.76 -9.26
N LEU A 146 9.86 21.24 -9.55
CA LEU A 146 8.84 21.93 -10.32
C LEU A 146 8.31 23.14 -9.54
N VAL A 147 8.13 23.00 -8.22
CA VAL A 147 7.78 24.13 -7.35
C VAL A 147 8.88 25.18 -7.31
N GLY A 148 10.15 24.79 -7.19
CA GLY A 148 11.28 25.72 -7.17
C GLY A 148 11.47 26.47 -8.50
N TYR A 149 11.11 25.84 -9.62
CA TYR A 149 11.14 26.51 -10.93
C TYR A 149 9.98 27.50 -11.11
N VAL A 150 8.78 27.18 -10.60
CA VAL A 150 7.58 28.01 -10.77
C VAL A 150 7.47 29.11 -9.71
N VAL A 151 7.88 28.86 -8.46
CA VAL A 151 7.95 29.88 -7.39
C VAL A 151 9.31 30.57 -7.43
N THR A 152 9.43 31.57 -8.29
CA THR A 152 10.58 32.48 -8.28
C THR A 152 10.47 33.54 -7.18
N ASP A 153 9.25 33.88 -6.75
CA ASP A 153 9.00 34.80 -5.65
C ASP A 153 8.00 34.20 -4.65
N THR A 154 8.52 33.78 -3.50
CA THR A 154 7.73 33.12 -2.44
C THR A 154 6.65 34.01 -1.83
N THR A 155 6.68 35.33 -2.05
CA THR A 155 5.69 36.28 -1.52
C THR A 155 4.46 36.46 -2.42
N ASN A 156 4.53 35.97 -3.67
CA ASN A 156 3.50 36.12 -4.70
C ASN A 156 2.47 34.99 -4.66
N ILE A 157 1.25 35.31 -4.22
CA ILE A 157 0.12 34.37 -4.07
C ILE A 157 -0.26 33.72 -5.43
N HIS A 158 -0.09 34.46 -6.53
CA HIS A 158 -0.42 33.97 -7.87
C HIS A 158 0.45 32.79 -8.32
N GLN A 159 1.74 32.78 -7.97
CA GLN A 159 2.64 31.67 -8.30
C GLN A 159 2.27 30.41 -7.51
N TRP A 160 1.97 30.56 -6.21
CA TRP A 160 1.47 29.48 -5.37
C TRP A 160 0.16 28.88 -5.89
N ARG A 161 -0.77 29.73 -6.35
CA ARG A 161 -2.03 29.29 -6.95
C ARG A 161 -1.80 28.38 -8.15
N ILE A 162 -0.88 28.73 -9.05
CA ILE A 162 -0.56 27.92 -10.24
C ILE A 162 -0.11 26.51 -9.83
N ILE A 163 0.76 26.39 -8.81
CA ILE A 163 1.24 25.10 -8.32
C ILE A 163 0.13 24.28 -7.67
N PHE A 164 -0.73 24.91 -6.88
CA PHE A 164 -1.88 24.22 -6.30
C PHE A 164 -2.86 23.72 -7.37
N PHE A 165 -3.05 24.47 -8.46
CA PHE A 165 -3.82 24.00 -9.62
C PHE A 165 -3.16 22.84 -10.35
N ILE A 166 -1.84 22.89 -10.57
CA ILE A 166 -1.09 21.79 -11.19
C ILE A 166 -1.17 20.54 -10.31
N GLY A 167 -0.96 20.66 -9.00
CA GLY A 167 -1.06 19.57 -8.04
C GLY A 167 -2.47 18.97 -7.97
N GLY A 168 -3.50 19.82 -7.91
CA GLY A 168 -4.91 19.40 -7.93
C GLY A 168 -5.28 18.71 -9.24
N GLY A 169 -4.83 19.21 -10.39
CA GLY A 169 -5.03 18.60 -11.70
C GLY A 169 -4.38 17.21 -11.79
N PHE A 170 -3.14 17.09 -11.32
CA PHE A 170 -2.43 15.81 -11.31
C PHE A 170 -3.11 14.77 -10.39
N ALA A 171 -3.58 15.20 -9.22
CA ALA A 171 -4.35 14.37 -8.30
C ALA A 171 -5.69 13.92 -8.91
N PHE A 172 -6.39 14.83 -9.60
CA PHE A 172 -7.66 14.53 -10.25
C PHE A 172 -7.50 13.53 -11.39
N ILE A 173 -6.54 13.76 -12.28
CA ILE A 173 -6.21 12.86 -13.40
C ILE A 173 -5.77 11.50 -12.86
N GLY A 174 -4.88 11.48 -11.86
CA GLY A 174 -4.41 10.25 -11.24
C GLY A 174 -5.54 9.41 -10.65
N ASN A 175 -6.49 10.04 -9.94
CA ASN A 175 -7.66 9.33 -9.42
C ASN A 175 -8.61 8.86 -10.54
N PHE A 176 -8.79 9.67 -11.59
CA PHE A 176 -9.63 9.29 -12.73
C PHE A 176 -9.10 8.03 -13.42
N PHE A 177 -7.79 7.94 -13.65
CA PHE A 177 -7.14 6.73 -14.16
C PHE A 177 -7.35 5.53 -13.22
N PHE A 178 -7.22 5.73 -11.90
CA PHE A 178 -7.44 4.66 -10.93
C PHE A 178 -8.91 4.18 -10.90
N LEU A 179 -9.87 5.07 -11.11
CA LEU A 179 -11.29 4.70 -11.19
C LEU A 179 -11.60 3.83 -12.40
N ILE A 180 -10.99 4.13 -13.56
CA ILE A 180 -11.20 3.37 -14.79
C ILE A 180 -10.49 2.02 -14.72
N PHE A 181 -9.18 2.02 -14.41
CA PHE A 181 -8.33 0.83 -14.54
C PHE A 181 -8.16 0.03 -13.24
N GLY A 182 -8.53 0.60 -12.09
CA GLY A 182 -8.37 -0.06 -10.80
C GLY A 182 -9.17 -1.35 -10.69
N THR A 183 -8.49 -2.45 -10.37
CA THR A 183 -9.09 -3.76 -10.09
C THR A 183 -8.38 -4.37 -8.90
N THR A 184 -9.11 -5.05 -8.02
CA THR A 184 -8.53 -5.79 -6.87
C THR A 184 -8.66 -7.30 -7.06
N LYS A 185 -8.80 -7.76 -8.31
CA LYS A 185 -8.81 -9.18 -8.63
C LYS A 185 -7.37 -9.66 -8.77
N VAL A 186 -7.09 -10.85 -8.25
CA VAL A 186 -5.81 -11.53 -8.46
C VAL A 186 -5.56 -11.64 -9.96
N GLN A 187 -4.40 -11.16 -10.39
CA GLN A 187 -4.04 -11.12 -11.80
C GLN A 187 -3.42 -12.44 -12.25
N TRP A 188 -3.54 -12.76 -13.54
CA TRP A 188 -3.09 -14.03 -14.10
C TRP A 188 -1.57 -14.25 -14.00
N TRP A 189 -0.78 -13.18 -13.94
CA TRP A 189 0.67 -13.22 -13.75
C TRP A 189 1.11 -13.36 -12.28
N ASN A 190 0.18 -13.60 -11.35
CA ASN A 190 0.50 -13.80 -9.92
C ASN A 190 1.20 -15.15 -9.63
N GLU A 191 1.36 -16.02 -10.62
CA GLU A 191 2.13 -17.26 -10.46
C GLU A 191 3.63 -16.94 -10.39
N ARG A 192 4.26 -17.27 -9.24
CA ARG A 192 5.69 -17.53 -9.17
C ARG A 192 5.89 -19.05 -9.35
N PRO A 193 6.97 -19.52 -10.01
CA PRO A 193 7.26 -20.95 -10.06
C PRO A 193 7.31 -21.51 -8.64
N ARG A 194 6.58 -22.60 -8.42
CA ARG A 194 6.36 -23.28 -7.14
C ARG A 194 7.66 -23.39 -6.31
N ILE A 195 7.76 -22.63 -5.21
CA ILE A 195 8.55 -23.06 -4.04
C ILE A 195 7.85 -24.26 -3.36
N VAL A 196 6.62 -24.58 -3.79
CA VAL A 196 5.96 -25.87 -3.53
C VAL A 196 6.75 -27.04 -4.12
N SER A 197 7.66 -26.82 -5.09
CA SER A 197 8.53 -27.88 -5.61
C SER A 197 9.38 -28.49 -4.51
N GLU A 198 9.98 -27.74 -3.58
CA GLU A 198 10.82 -28.35 -2.55
C GLU A 198 10.00 -29.11 -1.51
N ALA A 199 8.83 -28.60 -1.10
CA ALA A 199 7.96 -29.33 -0.16
C ALA A 199 7.34 -30.58 -0.80
N GLU A 200 6.87 -30.48 -2.05
CA GLU A 200 6.28 -31.57 -2.83
C GLU A 200 7.36 -32.58 -3.29
N GLN A 201 8.59 -32.13 -3.57
CA GLN A 201 9.76 -32.99 -3.82
C GLN A 201 10.23 -33.66 -2.53
N LEU A 202 10.26 -32.97 -1.40
CA LEU A 202 10.60 -33.58 -0.11
C LEU A 202 9.54 -34.60 0.29
N GLU A 203 8.26 -34.32 0.07
CA GLU A 203 7.17 -35.26 0.29
C GLU A 203 7.28 -36.48 -0.65
N GLN A 204 7.58 -36.27 -1.93
CA GLN A 204 7.85 -37.36 -2.88
C GLN A 204 9.11 -38.15 -2.54
N LEU A 205 10.17 -37.50 -2.07
CA LEU A 205 11.40 -38.15 -1.62
C LEU A 205 11.14 -39.00 -0.38
N VAL A 206 10.40 -38.48 0.61
CA VAL A 206 9.97 -39.22 1.82
C VAL A 206 9.12 -40.44 1.43
N VAL A 207 8.14 -40.27 0.53
CA VAL A 207 7.31 -41.39 0.03
C VAL A 207 8.14 -42.42 -0.75
N SER A 208 9.15 -41.99 -1.52
CA SER A 208 10.03 -42.90 -2.26
C SER A 208 10.97 -43.69 -1.33
N LEU A 209 11.47 -43.06 -0.27
CA LEU A 209 12.28 -43.69 0.75
C LEU A 209 11.47 -44.73 1.53
N ASP A 210 10.23 -44.42 1.90
CA ASP A 210 9.35 -45.34 2.63
C ASP A 210 9.02 -46.61 1.83
N LYS A 211 8.75 -46.46 0.52
CA LYS A 211 8.56 -47.59 -0.39
C LYS A 211 9.82 -48.45 -0.54
N THR A 212 10.99 -47.83 -0.56
CA THR A 212 12.29 -48.52 -0.68
C THR A 212 12.59 -49.34 0.58
N ILE A 213 12.32 -48.77 1.77
CA ILE A 213 12.47 -49.45 3.06
C ILE A 213 11.50 -50.64 3.17
N THR A 214 10.23 -50.44 2.80
CA THR A 214 9.21 -51.51 2.81
C THR A 214 9.57 -52.66 1.87
N THR A 215 10.12 -52.35 0.69
CA THR A 215 10.60 -53.36 -0.29
C THR A 215 11.85 -54.10 0.22
N SER A 216 12.77 -53.40 0.90
CA SER A 216 13.95 -54.04 1.50
C SER A 216 13.61 -54.98 2.66
N ASN A 217 12.55 -54.70 3.42
CA ASN A 217 12.12 -55.55 4.53
C ASN A 217 11.38 -56.81 4.05
N THR A 218 10.66 -56.74 2.93
CA THR A 218 9.98 -57.91 2.32
C THR A 218 10.94 -58.87 1.63
N ILE A 219 12.10 -58.40 1.13
CA ILE A 219 13.13 -59.28 0.54
C ILE A 219 13.93 -60.03 1.62
N LYS A 220 13.87 -59.60 2.89
CA LYS A 220 14.56 -60.26 4.03
C LYS A 220 13.78 -61.39 4.70
N GLU A 221 12.55 -61.69 4.29
CA GLU A 221 11.85 -62.92 4.65
C GLU A 221 11.88 -63.92 3.47
N PRO A 222 12.91 -64.75 3.33
CA PRO A 222 12.75 -66.00 2.63
C PRO A 222 11.91 -66.94 3.48
N ALA A 223 10.82 -67.43 2.89
CA ALA A 223 10.13 -68.63 3.34
C ALA A 223 11.16 -69.77 3.46
N GLY A 224 11.43 -70.22 4.68
CA GLY A 224 12.14 -71.44 4.99
C GLY A 224 11.12 -72.49 5.41
N ASP A 225 11.13 -73.61 4.69
CA ASP A 225 10.12 -74.66 4.67
C ASP A 225 9.83 -75.34 6.01
N VAL A 226 8.55 -75.65 6.22
CA VAL A 226 8.07 -76.58 7.26
C VAL A 226 8.23 -78.00 6.72
N GLU A 227 9.30 -78.70 7.10
CA GLU A 227 9.40 -80.15 6.91
C GLU A 227 8.92 -80.86 8.19
N LYS A 228 7.65 -81.32 8.16
CA LYS A 228 7.11 -82.29 9.12
C LYS A 228 7.61 -83.68 8.74
N PHE A 229 8.41 -84.31 9.60
CA PHE A 229 8.65 -85.75 9.54
C PHE A 229 7.64 -86.47 10.45
N ASP A 230 6.76 -87.24 9.82
CA ASP A 230 5.87 -88.20 10.48
C ASP A 230 6.69 -89.38 11.02
N VAL A 231 6.53 -89.70 12.32
CA VAL A 231 6.88 -91.02 12.86
C VAL A 231 5.65 -91.58 13.56
N GLU A 232 5.12 -92.59 12.90
CA GLU A 232 4.04 -93.51 13.25
C GLU A 232 4.03 -93.93 14.74
N GLN A 233 2.85 -93.82 15.37
CA GLN A 233 2.52 -94.59 16.57
C GLN A 233 1.97 -95.97 16.14
N SER A 234 2.69 -97.05 16.47
CA SER A 234 2.12 -98.40 16.55
C SER A 234 2.38 -99.02 17.93
N THR A 235 1.27 -99.19 18.65
CA THR A 235 1.01 -100.04 19.82
C THR A 235 1.87 -101.32 19.99
N VAL A 236 2.39 -101.54 21.20
CA VAL A 236 2.07 -102.56 22.24
C VAL A 236 3.26 -102.68 23.20
#